data_AF-A0A0R3RJD2-F1
#
_entry.id   AF-A0A0R3RJD2-F1
#
_cell.length_a   1.000
_cell.length_b   1.000
_cell.length_c   1.000
_cell.angle_alpha   90.00
_cell.angle_beta   90.00
_cell.angle_gamma   90.00
#
_symmetry.space_group_name_H-M   'P 1'
#
loop_
_entity.id
_entity.type
_entity.pdbx_description
1 polymer ?
#
loop_
_entity_poly.entity_id
_entity_poly.type
_entity_poly.pdbx_seq_one_letter_code
_entity_poly.pdbx_strand_id
1 'polypeptide(L)'
;MYRTSTLSNGPSRARIGVSHLSVPLAWNSDEHFGTRGEGKMYSMFVALQTTNNINDSHIVTAVDRTCTDVAFTDSFIFENQPVDFQIEIQLYASRTDGGDSNQSLKQKLTRSFGRRFGTNYKTSWLSDDMMPFDPLANCGEIVSNGGGGIQDSSNNRYFHLLGRTTLTLSDAKPKVGIYDLHLSPNAANYGPPLYGHIRCRIVAQPNSVAMPLLDGILTIKPVGYDCLYQNMRCRLQAGVLRCATNNSQHSQDQAILHIYINKVGK
;
A
#
# COMPACT_ATOMS: atom_id res chain seq x y z
N MET A 1 0.22 -28.94 1.79
CA MET A 1 -0.56 -28.15 2.76
C MET A 1 -1.87 -27.74 2.11
N TYR A 2 -2.97 -28.45 2.39
CA TYR A 2 -4.30 -28.03 1.94
C TYR A 2 -4.80 -26.97 2.93
N ARG A 3 -4.82 -25.69 2.51
CA ARG A 3 -5.58 -24.67 3.23
C ARG A 3 -7.04 -24.91 2.89
N THR A 4 -7.77 -25.56 3.78
CA THR A 4 -9.23 -25.62 3.73
C THR A 4 -9.76 -24.19 3.88
N SER A 5 -10.55 -23.74 2.91
CA SER A 5 -11.32 -22.51 3.02
C SER A 5 -12.26 -22.64 4.22
N THR A 6 -12.13 -21.76 5.19
CA THR A 6 -13.16 -21.61 6.22
C THR A 6 -14.45 -21.20 5.53
N LEU A 7 -15.54 -21.93 5.78
CA LEU A 7 -16.89 -21.59 5.30
C LEU A 7 -17.32 -20.24 5.90
N SER A 8 -16.89 -19.14 5.29
CA SER A 8 -17.42 -17.82 5.61
C SER A 8 -18.63 -17.56 4.72
N ASN A 9 -19.81 -17.34 5.32
CA ASN A 9 -21.06 -16.98 4.62
C ASN A 9 -21.05 -15.57 4.00
N GLY A 10 -19.88 -15.00 3.72
CA GLY A 10 -19.70 -13.63 3.23
C GLY A 10 -18.97 -13.56 1.87
N PRO A 11 -18.91 -12.38 1.25
CA PRO A 11 -18.13 -12.16 0.03
C PRO A 11 -16.69 -12.62 0.17
N SER A 12 -16.11 -13.08 -0.94
CA SER A 12 -14.71 -13.47 -0.95
C SER A 12 -13.82 -12.28 -0.60
N ARG A 13 -12.96 -12.45 0.40
CA ARG A 13 -11.91 -11.49 0.76
C ARG A 13 -10.85 -11.44 -0.33
N ALA A 14 -10.09 -10.37 -0.42
CA ALA A 14 -9.15 -10.13 -1.51
C ALA A 14 -7.75 -9.78 -1.00
N ARG A 15 -6.76 -10.04 -1.84
CA ARG A 15 -5.44 -9.42 -1.76
C ARG A 15 -5.47 -8.12 -2.55
N ILE A 16 -5.07 -7.02 -1.94
CA ILE A 16 -5.00 -5.70 -2.59
C ILE A 16 -3.54 -5.31 -2.79
N GLY A 17 -3.17 -5.01 -4.02
CA GLY A 17 -1.83 -4.53 -4.37
C GLY A 17 -1.87 -3.05 -4.73
N VAL A 18 -0.97 -2.25 -4.19
CA VAL A 18 -0.75 -0.83 -4.57
C VAL A 18 0.67 -0.67 -5.07
N SER A 19 0.85 -0.03 -6.22
CA SER A 19 2.15 0.13 -6.89
C SER A 19 2.18 1.39 -7.77
N HIS A 20 3.34 1.69 -8.37
CA HIS A 20 3.51 2.83 -9.29
C HIS A 20 3.14 4.18 -8.65
N LEU A 21 3.48 4.35 -7.38
CA LEU A 21 3.20 5.55 -6.60
C LEU A 21 4.08 6.70 -7.09
N SER A 22 3.47 7.82 -7.45
CA SER A 22 4.20 9.04 -7.78
C SER A 22 3.39 10.30 -7.53
N VAL A 23 4.07 11.39 -7.18
CA VAL A 23 3.45 12.69 -6.85
C VAL A 23 4.03 13.80 -7.73
N PRO A 24 3.25 14.33 -8.69
CA PRO A 24 3.68 15.42 -9.55
C PRO A 24 3.94 16.72 -8.77
N LEU A 25 5.05 17.38 -9.09
CA LEU A 25 5.49 18.61 -8.44
C LEU A 25 5.19 19.85 -9.30
N ALA A 26 4.78 20.94 -8.66
CA ALA A 26 4.25 22.15 -9.31
C ALA A 26 5.17 23.37 -9.10
N TRP A 27 6.46 23.25 -9.39
CA TRP A 27 7.36 24.39 -9.22
C TRP A 27 7.01 25.52 -10.19
N ASN A 28 7.13 26.76 -9.72
CA ASN A 28 6.91 27.92 -10.57
C ASN A 28 8.14 28.19 -11.48
N SER A 29 7.96 29.02 -12.51
CA SER A 29 9.03 29.35 -13.47
C SER A 29 10.24 30.02 -12.81
N ASP A 30 10.02 30.85 -11.80
CA ASP A 30 11.10 31.57 -11.12
C ASP A 30 11.93 30.63 -10.22
N GLU A 31 11.30 29.62 -9.65
CA GLU A 31 11.94 28.53 -8.89
C GLU A 31 12.68 27.55 -9.81
N HIS A 32 12.08 27.20 -10.97
CA HIS A 32 12.68 26.31 -11.96
C HIS A 32 13.88 26.95 -12.69
N PHE A 33 13.79 28.21 -13.10
CA PHE A 33 14.78 28.86 -13.97
C PHE A 33 15.67 29.92 -13.28
N GLY A 34 15.35 30.34 -12.05
CA GLY A 34 16.12 31.37 -11.34
C GLY A 34 17.47 30.87 -10.79
N THR A 35 18.56 31.58 -11.02
CA THR A 35 19.89 31.26 -10.45
C THR A 35 20.07 31.68 -8.98
N ARG A 36 19.01 32.18 -8.32
CA ARG A 36 19.12 33.00 -7.10
C ARG A 36 18.40 32.43 -5.88
N GLY A 37 18.62 31.16 -5.59
CA GLY A 37 18.21 30.55 -4.33
C GLY A 37 19.03 29.30 -4.07
N GLU A 38 19.64 29.19 -2.89
CA GLU A 38 20.10 27.91 -2.37
C GLU A 38 18.96 26.90 -2.54
N GLY A 39 19.25 25.78 -3.20
CA GLY A 39 18.22 24.86 -3.66
C GLY A 39 17.48 24.26 -2.48
N LYS A 40 16.23 24.68 -2.27
CA LYS A 40 15.33 24.01 -1.33
C LYS A 40 15.33 22.53 -1.69
N MET A 41 15.74 21.72 -0.73
CA MET A 41 15.81 20.27 -0.88
C MET A 41 14.81 19.66 0.09
N TYR A 42 14.15 18.60 -0.33
CA TYR A 42 13.16 17.90 0.47
C TYR A 42 13.46 16.41 0.50
N SER A 43 12.98 15.78 1.57
CA SER A 43 12.84 14.33 1.66
C SER A 43 11.37 13.99 1.81
N MET A 44 10.91 12.94 1.14
CA MET A 44 9.49 12.58 1.05
C MET A 44 9.32 11.07 1.20
N PHE A 45 8.23 10.64 1.82
CA PHE A 45 7.78 9.24 1.82
C PHE A 45 6.26 9.18 1.84
N VAL A 46 5.71 8.02 1.51
CA VAL A 46 4.27 7.76 1.64
C VAL A 46 4.02 6.66 2.67
N ALA A 47 2.99 6.83 3.47
CA ALA A 47 2.45 5.78 4.35
C ALA A 47 1.08 5.34 3.83
N LEU A 48 0.87 4.04 3.73
CA LEU A 48 -0.40 3.43 3.34
C LEU A 48 -1.00 2.75 4.55
N GLN A 49 -2.15 3.26 4.99
CA GLN A 49 -2.87 2.80 6.16
C GLN A 49 -4.16 2.10 5.76
N THR A 50 -4.38 0.95 6.37
CA THR A 50 -5.65 0.23 6.42
C THR A 50 -6.10 0.18 7.88
N THR A 51 -7.31 -0.32 8.15
CA THR A 51 -7.83 -0.48 9.52
C THR A 51 -6.87 -1.23 10.46
N ASN A 52 -6.13 -2.22 9.93
CA ASN A 52 -5.36 -3.15 10.75
C ASN A 52 -3.84 -3.10 10.48
N ASN A 53 -3.40 -2.41 9.43
CA ASN A 53 -1.99 -2.39 9.04
C ASN A 53 -1.61 -1.01 8.49
N ILE A 54 -0.39 -0.59 8.76
CA ILE A 54 0.26 0.56 8.16
C ILE A 54 1.60 0.12 7.57
N ASN A 55 1.89 0.55 6.35
CA ASN A 55 3.17 0.28 5.68
C ASN A 55 3.66 1.57 5.03
N ASP A 56 4.94 1.89 5.18
CA ASP A 56 5.58 3.08 4.62
C ASP A 56 6.55 2.73 3.48
N SER A 57 6.77 3.70 2.59
CA SER A 57 7.77 3.60 1.51
C SER A 57 9.16 3.95 2.02
N HIS A 58 10.17 3.62 1.22
CA HIS A 58 11.49 4.23 1.41
C HIS A 58 11.39 5.75 1.25
N ILE A 59 12.24 6.46 1.99
CA ILE A 59 12.36 7.91 1.90
C ILE A 59 13.10 8.27 0.61
N VAL A 60 12.46 9.05 -0.25
CA VAL A 60 13.07 9.70 -1.39
C VAL A 60 13.73 10.98 -0.89
N THR A 61 15.04 11.09 -1.08
CA THR A 61 15.84 12.25 -0.66
C THR A 61 16.23 13.09 -1.87
N ALA A 62 16.79 14.28 -1.63
CA ALA A 62 17.26 15.17 -2.69
C ALA A 62 16.18 15.57 -3.70
N VAL A 63 14.93 15.70 -3.23
CA VAL A 63 13.84 16.24 -4.06
C VAL A 63 14.05 17.75 -4.13
N ASP A 64 14.42 18.23 -5.31
CA ASP A 64 14.63 19.65 -5.59
C ASP A 64 13.88 20.07 -6.85
N ARG A 65 14.05 21.34 -7.23
CA ARG A 65 13.43 21.93 -8.42
C ARG A 65 13.74 21.24 -9.75
N THR A 66 14.73 20.35 -9.82
CA THR A 66 15.02 19.57 -11.04
C THR A 66 14.05 18.40 -11.20
N CYS A 67 13.39 18.00 -10.12
CA CYS A 67 12.40 16.93 -10.11
C CYS A 67 11.05 17.48 -10.59
N THR A 68 10.46 16.86 -11.60
CA THR A 68 9.08 17.14 -12.04
C THR A 68 8.04 16.28 -11.31
N ASP A 69 8.50 15.17 -10.73
CA ASP A 69 7.67 14.17 -10.08
C ASP A 69 8.51 13.36 -9.07
N VAL A 70 7.89 12.89 -8.00
CA VAL A 70 8.53 12.02 -6.99
C VAL A 70 7.94 10.63 -7.09
N ALA A 71 8.74 9.67 -7.56
CA ALA A 71 8.34 8.28 -7.67
C ALA A 71 8.80 7.45 -6.46
N PHE A 72 7.87 6.70 -5.86
CA PHE A 72 8.13 5.75 -4.79
C PHE A 72 8.20 4.34 -5.39
N THR A 73 9.36 3.68 -5.28
CA THR A 73 9.62 2.38 -5.91
C THR A 73 8.92 1.21 -5.24
N ASP A 74 8.44 1.41 -4.01
CA ASP A 74 7.78 0.39 -3.20
C ASP A 74 6.45 -0.07 -3.79
N SER A 75 6.12 -1.33 -3.50
CA SER A 75 4.81 -1.92 -3.79
C SER A 75 4.26 -2.58 -2.55
N PHE A 76 2.99 -2.34 -2.27
CA PHE A 76 2.34 -2.71 -1.03
C PHE A 76 1.31 -3.81 -1.29
N ILE A 77 1.29 -4.82 -0.43
CA ILE A 77 0.33 -5.92 -0.51
C ILE A 77 -0.43 -6.01 0.81
N PHE A 78 -1.75 -5.82 0.74
CA PHE A 78 -2.65 -5.98 1.86
C PHE A 78 -3.44 -7.27 1.69
N GLU A 79 -3.18 -8.22 2.58
CA GLU A 79 -3.81 -9.53 2.54
C GLU A 79 -5.20 -9.51 3.19
N ASN A 80 -6.06 -10.41 2.72
CA ASN A 80 -7.35 -10.73 3.35
C ASN A 80 -8.23 -9.49 3.63
N GLN A 81 -8.28 -8.55 2.70
CA GLN A 81 -9.12 -7.35 2.79
C GLN A 81 -10.59 -7.69 2.48
N PRO A 82 -11.55 -7.05 3.16
CA PRO A 82 -12.97 -7.21 2.84
C PRO A 82 -13.33 -6.44 1.55
N VAL A 83 -14.58 -6.55 1.08
CA VAL A 83 -15.05 -5.90 -0.16
C VAL A 83 -15.12 -4.37 -0.03
N ASP A 84 -15.34 -3.87 1.18
CA ASP A 84 -15.49 -2.48 1.58
C ASP A 84 -14.19 -1.90 2.16
N PHE A 85 -13.04 -2.45 1.76
CA PHE A 85 -11.74 -1.97 2.23
C PHE A 85 -11.54 -0.48 1.89
N GLN A 86 -10.76 0.18 2.74
CA GLN A 86 -10.25 1.53 2.51
C GLN A 86 -8.74 1.52 2.78
N ILE A 87 -7.97 2.04 1.81
CA ILE A 87 -6.53 2.25 1.94
C ILE A 87 -6.31 3.75 1.89
N GLU A 88 -5.98 4.36 3.02
CA GLU A 88 -5.57 5.76 3.08
C GLU A 88 -4.09 5.87 2.71
N ILE A 89 -3.76 6.73 1.76
CA ILE A 89 -2.39 7.11 1.43
C ILE A 89 -2.14 8.48 2.05
N GLN A 90 -1.08 8.57 2.86
CA GLN A 90 -0.62 9.78 3.50
C GLN A 90 0.75 10.14 2.94
N LEU A 91 0.90 11.37 2.44
CA LEU A 91 2.16 11.90 1.93
C LEU A 91 2.84 12.72 3.01
N TYR A 92 4.10 12.43 3.30
CA TYR A 92 4.91 13.16 4.27
C TYR A 92 6.13 13.78 3.60
N ALA A 93 6.56 14.93 4.11
CA ALA A 93 7.83 15.54 3.72
C ALA A 93 8.53 16.25 4.87
N SER A 94 9.82 16.45 4.69
CA SER A 94 10.66 17.29 5.53
C SER A 94 11.58 18.13 4.64
N ARG A 95 11.77 19.39 5.03
CA ARG A 95 12.69 20.31 4.36
C ARG A 95 14.12 20.04 4.85
N THR A 96 15.05 19.88 3.92
CA THR A 96 16.44 19.42 4.17
C THR A 96 17.51 20.32 3.56
N ASP A 97 17.21 21.59 3.26
CA ASP A 97 18.24 22.57 2.89
C ASP A 97 19.06 23.01 4.12
N GLY A 98 20.38 23.17 3.96
CA GLY A 98 21.27 23.68 5.02
C GLY A 98 22.14 22.67 5.81
N GLY A 99 22.55 21.53 5.22
CA GLY A 99 23.58 20.62 5.76
C GLY A 99 23.06 19.18 5.87
N ASP A 100 23.69 18.13 5.34
CA ASP A 100 25.10 17.87 5.14
C ASP A 100 25.23 17.29 3.73
N SER A 101 25.90 18.00 2.83
CA SER A 101 26.28 17.50 1.51
C SER A 101 27.39 16.47 1.68
N ASN A 102 27.08 15.36 2.36
CA ASN A 102 27.99 14.26 2.55
C ASN A 102 27.29 12.99 2.13
N GLN A 103 27.98 12.28 1.26
CA GLN A 103 27.60 11.08 0.54
C GLN A 103 27.38 9.86 1.49
N SER A 104 27.00 10.07 2.76
CA SER A 104 26.91 9.06 3.82
C SER A 104 25.51 8.47 4.03
N LEU A 105 24.45 9.10 3.50
CA LEU A 105 23.09 8.50 3.52
C LEU A 105 22.95 7.30 2.57
N LYS A 106 23.82 7.20 1.54
CA LYS A 106 23.81 6.08 0.59
C LYS A 106 24.41 4.77 1.14
N GLN A 107 25.01 4.76 2.33
CA GLN A 107 25.67 3.56 2.88
C GLN A 107 25.11 3.04 4.22
N LYS A 108 24.11 3.68 4.83
CA LYS A 108 23.51 3.21 6.10
C LYS A 108 22.06 2.69 6.00
N LEU A 109 21.44 2.74 4.82
CA LEU A 109 20.05 2.32 4.59
C LEU A 109 19.86 0.88 4.08
N THR A 110 20.88 0.03 4.13
CA THR A 110 20.78 -1.36 3.60
C THR A 110 20.37 -2.41 4.65
N ARG A 111 19.96 -2.06 5.87
CA ARG A 111 19.54 -3.08 6.85
C ARG A 111 18.25 -2.74 7.59
N SER A 112 17.30 -3.65 7.35
CA SER A 112 16.20 -4.14 8.20
C SER A 112 14.91 -3.33 8.30
N PHE A 113 13.94 -3.65 7.44
CA PHE A 113 12.56 -3.91 7.88
C PHE A 113 11.99 -5.17 7.21
N GLY A 114 12.68 -6.29 7.41
CA GLY A 114 12.02 -7.59 7.50
C GLY A 114 11.67 -7.84 8.96
N ARG A 115 10.53 -7.37 9.45
CA ARG A 115 9.88 -7.86 10.68
C ARG A 115 8.47 -7.30 10.82
N ARG A 116 7.55 -8.26 10.94
CA ARG A 116 6.14 -8.15 11.27
C ARG A 116 5.93 -7.22 12.47
N PHE A 117 5.14 -6.15 12.33
CA PHE A 117 4.65 -5.38 13.48
C PHE A 117 3.42 -6.07 14.06
N GLY A 118 3.66 -7.00 14.97
CA GLY A 118 2.68 -7.38 15.98
C GLY A 118 2.99 -6.62 17.26
N THR A 119 1.92 -6.13 17.92
CA THR A 119 1.85 -5.71 19.33
C THR A 119 1.96 -4.20 19.61
N ASN A 120 0.79 -3.62 19.92
CA ASN A 120 0.49 -2.51 20.83
C ASN A 120 1.32 -1.21 20.74
N TYR A 121 0.76 -0.19 20.10
CA TYR A 121 0.99 1.20 20.50
C TYR A 121 -0.35 1.81 20.96
N LYS A 122 -0.43 2.11 22.25
CA LYS A 122 -1.46 2.95 22.83
C LYS A 122 -0.76 3.94 23.74
N THR A 123 0.10 4.77 23.17
CA THR A 123 0.70 5.92 23.86
C THR A 123 1.27 6.91 22.84
N SER A 124 0.81 8.16 22.93
CA SER A 124 1.34 9.38 22.28
C SER A 124 0.96 9.65 20.80
N TRP A 125 -0.34 9.70 20.50
CA TRP A 125 -0.89 10.45 19.35
C TRP A 125 -1.39 11.83 19.79
N LEU A 126 -0.50 12.65 20.37
CA LEU A 126 -0.81 14.04 20.72
C LEU A 126 -0.29 14.95 19.59
N SER A 127 -0.92 14.82 18.42
CA SER A 127 -0.96 15.74 17.25
C SER A 127 -0.95 14.91 15.96
N ASP A 128 -2.05 14.93 15.22
CA ASP A 128 -2.32 14.14 14.00
C ASP A 128 -1.43 14.51 12.77
N ASP A 129 -0.42 15.37 13.00
CA ASP A 129 0.32 16.09 11.97
C ASP A 129 1.86 15.95 12.04
N MET A 130 2.41 15.22 13.02
CA MET A 130 3.87 15.13 13.22
C MET A 130 4.34 13.70 13.55
N MET A 131 5.33 13.22 12.80
CA MET A 131 6.07 11.99 13.11
C MET A 131 7.51 12.32 13.52
N PRO A 132 7.92 12.03 14.77
CA PRO A 132 9.31 12.10 15.20
C PRO A 132 10.15 11.06 14.46
N PHE A 133 11.20 11.51 13.78
CA PHE A 133 12.25 10.64 13.26
C PHE A 133 13.53 10.91 14.05
N ASP A 134 13.91 9.99 14.95
CA ASP A 134 15.16 10.07 15.71
C ASP A 134 16.27 9.28 14.97
N PRO A 135 17.30 9.94 14.39
CA PRO A 135 18.39 9.25 13.71
C PRO A 135 19.42 8.63 14.66
N LEU A 136 19.32 8.86 15.98
CA LEU A 136 20.35 8.51 16.98
C LEU A 136 19.92 7.48 18.03
N ALA A 137 18.69 6.97 18.01
CA ALA A 137 18.19 6.05 19.04
C ALA A 137 18.87 4.65 19.12
N ASN A 138 20.02 4.45 18.47
CA ASN A 138 20.78 3.19 18.56
C ASN A 138 22.31 3.33 18.60
N CYS A 139 22.88 4.43 19.11
CA CYS A 139 24.28 4.44 19.52
C CYS A 139 24.39 4.53 21.04
N GLY A 140 25.09 3.55 21.60
CA GLY A 140 25.19 3.30 23.04
C GLY A 140 25.68 4.49 23.84
N GLU A 141 25.10 4.56 25.03
CA GLU A 141 25.51 5.28 26.22
C GLU A 141 27.04 5.39 26.34
N ILE A 142 27.58 6.61 26.13
CA ILE A 142 28.82 7.04 26.77
C ILE A 142 28.50 8.35 27.48
N VAL A 143 28.32 8.22 28.80
CA VAL A 143 28.18 9.32 29.73
C VAL A 143 29.48 10.13 29.72
N SER A 144 29.38 11.43 29.52
CA SER A 144 30.42 12.38 29.91
C SER A 144 29.75 13.62 30.48
N ASN A 145 29.82 13.71 31.81
CA ASN A 145 29.48 14.87 32.62
C ASN A 145 30.38 16.07 32.25
N GLY A 146 29.79 17.27 32.21
CA GLY A 146 30.54 18.54 32.24
C GLY A 146 29.69 19.70 31.74
N GLY A 147 29.27 20.56 32.67
CA GLY A 147 28.23 21.57 32.46
C GLY A 147 28.58 22.78 31.58
N GLY A 148 27.53 23.56 31.30
CA GLY A 148 27.57 24.84 30.60
C GLY A 148 26.42 24.95 29.61
N GLY A 149 25.35 25.65 29.96
CA GLY A 149 24.19 25.82 29.07
C GLY A 149 24.56 26.54 27.78
N ILE A 150 24.09 26.02 26.63
CA ILE A 150 23.81 26.69 25.34
C ILE A 150 23.04 25.66 24.48
N GLN A 151 21.85 26.06 24.00
CA GLN A 151 21.07 25.53 22.88
C GLN A 151 21.19 24.03 22.55
N ASP A 152 20.16 23.27 22.95
CA ASP A 152 19.87 21.93 22.44
C ASP A 152 19.61 22.00 20.93
N SER A 153 20.69 21.86 20.14
CA SER A 153 20.67 21.68 18.69
C SER A 153 20.53 20.20 18.33
N SER A 154 19.62 19.48 19.00
CA SER A 154 19.08 18.24 18.45
C SER A 154 18.24 18.61 17.23
N ASN A 155 18.90 18.62 16.08
CA ASN A 155 18.34 18.93 14.76
C ASN A 155 17.38 17.81 14.31
N ASN A 156 16.35 17.55 15.12
CA ASN A 156 15.39 16.50 14.91
C ASN A 156 14.49 16.94 13.75
N ARG A 157 14.79 16.44 12.55
CA ARG A 157 14.00 16.73 11.37
C ARG A 157 12.73 15.90 11.42
N TYR A 158 11.63 16.57 11.77
CA TYR A 158 10.30 15.98 11.74
C TYR A 158 9.81 15.88 10.29
N PHE A 159 9.09 14.78 10.01
CA PHE A 159 8.29 14.68 8.80
C PHE A 159 6.88 15.19 9.10
N HIS A 160 6.38 16.00 8.17
CA HIS A 160 5.08 16.64 8.25
C HIS A 160 4.17 16.09 7.18
N LEU A 161 2.90 15.90 7.53
CA LEU A 161 1.88 15.50 6.58
C LEU A 161 1.63 16.63 5.56
N LEU A 162 1.75 16.30 4.28
CA LEU A 162 1.41 17.19 3.17
C LEU A 162 0.00 16.96 2.63
N GLY A 163 -0.51 15.73 2.69
CA GLY A 163 -1.86 15.46 2.22
C GLY A 163 -2.24 13.99 2.31
N ARG A 164 -3.54 13.72 2.13
CA ARG A 164 -4.14 12.39 2.24
C ARG A 164 -5.07 12.09 1.06
N THR A 165 -5.20 10.82 0.69
CA THR A 165 -6.24 10.33 -0.22
C THR A 165 -6.67 8.93 0.20
N THR A 166 -7.89 8.52 -0.15
CA THR A 166 -8.41 7.21 0.23
C THR A 166 -8.81 6.42 -1.00
N LEU A 167 -8.24 5.23 -1.15
CA LEU A 167 -8.54 4.30 -2.23
C LEU A 167 -9.48 3.20 -1.75
N THR A 168 -10.40 2.81 -2.62
CA THR A 168 -11.45 1.84 -2.36
C THR A 168 -11.54 0.81 -3.49
N LEU A 169 -12.51 -0.11 -3.42
CA LEU A 169 -12.73 -1.10 -4.46
C LEU A 169 -13.07 -0.48 -5.84
N SER A 170 -13.73 0.68 -5.91
CA SER A 170 -14.06 1.31 -7.19
C SER A 170 -12.82 1.81 -7.96
N ASP A 171 -11.73 2.01 -7.23
CA ASP A 171 -10.45 2.48 -7.78
C ASP A 171 -9.61 1.33 -8.33
N ALA A 172 -9.89 0.09 -7.89
CA ALA A 172 -9.17 -1.11 -8.29
C ALA A 172 -9.28 -1.38 -9.80
N LYS A 173 -8.22 -1.04 -10.54
CA LYS A 173 -8.14 -1.13 -12.01
C LYS A 173 -6.75 -1.59 -12.43
N PRO A 174 -6.60 -2.33 -13.55
CA PRO A 174 -5.30 -2.83 -13.99
C PRO A 174 -4.35 -1.74 -14.51
N LYS A 175 -4.77 -0.48 -14.56
CA LYS A 175 -4.01 0.67 -15.06
C LYS A 175 -3.69 1.66 -13.94
N VAL A 176 -2.63 2.44 -14.11
CA VAL A 176 -2.32 3.56 -13.22
C VAL A 176 -3.42 4.61 -13.33
N GLY A 177 -3.95 5.04 -12.19
CA GLY A 177 -4.91 6.13 -12.05
C GLY A 177 -4.28 7.37 -11.44
N ILE A 178 -4.98 8.49 -11.54
CA ILE A 178 -4.65 9.76 -10.91
C ILE A 178 -5.74 10.00 -9.86
N TYR A 179 -5.34 10.32 -8.64
CA TYR A 179 -6.23 10.52 -7.50
C TYR A 179 -5.94 11.86 -6.85
N ASP A 180 -7.00 12.55 -6.45
CA ASP A 180 -6.87 13.84 -5.78
C ASP A 180 -6.29 13.63 -4.37
N LEU A 181 -5.31 14.48 -4.05
CA LEU A 181 -4.67 14.52 -2.74
C LEU A 181 -5.24 15.72 -1.98
N HIS A 182 -5.94 15.45 -0.88
CA HIS A 182 -6.40 16.50 0.01
C HIS A 182 -5.21 17.05 0.79
N LEU A 183 -4.74 18.22 0.38
CA LEU A 183 -3.55 18.85 0.95
C LEU A 183 -3.82 19.41 2.35
N SER A 184 -2.82 19.30 3.22
CA SER A 184 -2.84 19.95 4.53
C SER A 184 -2.63 21.47 4.38
N PRO A 185 -3.21 22.31 5.26
CA PRO A 185 -3.05 23.77 5.18
C PRO A 185 -1.59 24.23 5.24
N ASN A 186 -0.74 23.45 5.92
CA ASN A 186 0.67 23.76 6.12
C ASN A 186 1.60 23.04 5.13
N ALA A 187 1.07 22.36 4.12
CA ALA A 187 1.87 21.56 3.17
C ALA A 187 2.99 22.39 2.51
N ALA A 188 2.69 23.65 2.15
CA ALA A 188 3.64 24.55 1.50
C ALA A 188 4.84 24.94 2.40
N ASN A 189 4.72 24.80 3.73
CA ASN A 189 5.79 25.17 4.67
C ASN A 189 6.86 24.08 4.77
N TYR A 190 6.48 22.82 4.57
CA TYR A 190 7.31 21.66 4.86
C TYR A 190 7.68 20.82 3.63
N GLY A 191 6.90 20.93 2.55
CA GLY A 191 7.07 20.15 1.34
C GLY A 191 7.40 20.98 0.10
N PRO A 192 7.76 20.32 -1.02
CA PRO A 192 7.81 20.96 -2.32
C PRO A 192 6.40 21.35 -2.80
N PRO A 193 6.27 22.27 -3.77
CA PRO A 193 4.98 22.60 -4.37
C PRO A 193 4.39 21.37 -5.07
N LEU A 194 3.12 21.07 -4.81
CA LEU A 194 2.41 19.89 -5.32
C LEU A 194 1.27 20.30 -6.26
N TYR A 195 1.03 19.51 -7.31
CA TYR A 195 -0.18 19.67 -8.14
C TYR A 195 -1.47 19.23 -7.43
N GLY A 196 -1.37 18.62 -6.24
CA GLY A 196 -2.53 18.12 -5.50
C GLY A 196 -3.06 16.78 -6.00
N HIS A 197 -2.23 16.00 -6.71
CA HIS A 197 -2.58 14.67 -7.16
C HIS A 197 -1.52 13.64 -6.78
N ILE A 198 -1.95 12.39 -6.61
CA ILE A 198 -1.08 11.22 -6.51
C ILE A 198 -1.47 10.21 -7.58
N ARG A 199 -0.47 9.62 -8.23
CA ARG A 199 -0.66 8.57 -9.22
C ARG A 199 -0.33 7.25 -8.58
N CYS A 200 -1.18 6.25 -8.79
CA CYS A 200 -0.88 4.89 -8.38
C CYS A 200 -1.72 3.88 -9.15
N ARG A 201 -1.33 2.61 -9.07
CA ARG A 201 -2.11 1.48 -9.57
C ARG A 201 -2.52 0.61 -8.39
N ILE A 202 -3.83 0.50 -8.19
CA ILE A 202 -4.45 -0.39 -7.22
C ILE A 202 -5.08 -1.58 -7.95
N VAL A 203 -4.76 -2.79 -7.52
CA VAL A 203 -5.31 -4.04 -8.07
C VAL A 203 -5.89 -4.90 -6.96
N ALA A 204 -7.06 -5.49 -7.20
CA ALA A 204 -7.72 -6.40 -6.28
C ALA A 204 -7.74 -7.81 -6.88
N GLN A 205 -7.22 -8.79 -6.14
CA GLN A 205 -7.33 -10.21 -6.47
C GLN A 205 -8.20 -10.89 -5.41
N PRO A 206 -9.48 -11.16 -5.70
CA PRO A 206 -10.32 -11.95 -4.81
C PRO A 206 -9.74 -13.34 -4.58
N ASN A 207 -9.81 -13.81 -3.34
CA ASN A 207 -9.34 -15.15 -2.97
C ASN A 207 -10.08 -16.23 -3.76
N SER A 208 -11.35 -16.01 -4.10
CA SER A 208 -12.16 -16.89 -4.95
C SER A 208 -11.59 -17.12 -6.34
N VAL A 209 -10.73 -16.22 -6.84
CA VAL A 209 -10.04 -16.37 -8.12
C VAL A 209 -8.77 -17.21 -7.94
N ALA A 210 -8.01 -16.96 -6.87
CA ALA A 210 -6.74 -17.64 -6.62
C ALA A 210 -6.92 -19.08 -6.10
N MET A 211 -7.97 -19.34 -5.31
CA MET A 211 -8.27 -20.63 -4.71
C MET A 211 -9.75 -20.96 -4.79
N PRO A 212 -10.12 -22.25 -4.85
CA PRO A 212 -11.51 -22.66 -4.82
C PRO A 212 -12.15 -22.26 -3.52
N LEU A 213 -13.37 -21.75 -3.62
CA LEU A 213 -14.22 -21.50 -2.47
C LEU A 213 -14.69 -22.82 -1.85
N LEU A 214 -15.08 -23.77 -2.71
CA LEU A 214 -15.60 -25.08 -2.34
C LEU A 214 -15.13 -26.15 -3.32
N ASP A 215 -14.90 -27.36 -2.83
CA ASP A 215 -14.59 -28.57 -3.60
C ASP A 215 -15.32 -29.74 -2.93
N GLY A 216 -16.06 -30.53 -3.70
CA GLY A 216 -16.86 -31.63 -3.17
C GLY A 216 -17.48 -32.49 -4.24
N ILE A 217 -18.20 -33.53 -3.82
CA ILE A 217 -18.92 -34.43 -4.72
C ILE A 217 -20.39 -34.00 -4.76
N LEU A 218 -20.91 -33.77 -5.96
CA LEU A 218 -22.30 -33.39 -6.19
C LEU A 218 -22.98 -34.37 -7.17
N THR A 219 -24.29 -34.47 -7.04
CA THR A 219 -25.16 -35.06 -8.05
C THR A 219 -25.88 -33.93 -8.79
N ILE A 220 -25.77 -33.91 -10.12
CA ILE A 220 -26.28 -32.84 -10.98
C ILE A 220 -27.40 -33.40 -11.84
N LYS A 221 -28.58 -32.77 -11.75
CA LYS A 221 -29.72 -33.04 -12.63
C LYS A 221 -30.02 -31.78 -13.46
N PRO A 222 -29.75 -31.78 -14.78
CA PRO A 222 -30.13 -30.67 -15.64
C PRO A 222 -31.64 -30.48 -15.67
N VAL A 223 -32.10 -29.22 -15.70
CA VAL A 223 -33.52 -28.91 -15.84
C VAL A 223 -33.95 -29.24 -17.28
N GLY A 224 -35.04 -29.99 -17.44
CA GLY A 224 -35.62 -30.34 -18.74
C GLY A 224 -35.00 -31.56 -19.44
N TYR A 225 -34.04 -32.24 -18.82
CA TYR A 225 -33.49 -33.50 -19.32
C TYR A 225 -33.66 -34.61 -18.28
N ASP A 226 -33.92 -35.83 -18.73
CA ASP A 226 -34.02 -37.01 -17.87
C ASP A 226 -32.67 -37.72 -17.71
N CYS A 227 -31.61 -36.93 -17.53
CA CYS A 227 -30.27 -37.43 -17.27
C CYS A 227 -29.80 -37.00 -15.88
N LEU A 228 -29.00 -37.86 -15.23
CA LEU A 228 -28.49 -37.64 -13.88
C LEU A 228 -26.99 -37.90 -13.87
N TYR A 229 -26.21 -36.87 -13.55
CA TYR A 229 -24.76 -36.99 -13.36
C TYR A 229 -24.47 -37.22 -11.88
N GLN A 230 -24.16 -38.46 -11.50
CA GLN A 230 -23.84 -38.82 -10.12
C GLN A 230 -22.33 -38.80 -9.87
N ASN A 231 -21.95 -38.61 -8.61
CA ASN A 231 -20.55 -38.68 -8.15
C ASN A 231 -19.60 -37.76 -8.93
N MET A 232 -20.09 -36.57 -9.29
CA MET A 232 -19.32 -35.55 -10.00
C MET A 232 -18.49 -34.77 -8.99
N ARG A 233 -17.17 -34.70 -9.19
CA ARG A 233 -16.33 -33.80 -8.42
C ARG A 233 -16.51 -32.39 -8.94
N CYS A 234 -17.02 -31.51 -8.11
CA CYS A 234 -17.33 -30.14 -8.45
C CYS A 234 -16.51 -29.16 -7.62
N ARG A 235 -15.96 -28.15 -8.29
CA ARG A 235 -15.07 -27.13 -7.72
C ARG A 235 -15.60 -25.76 -8.06
N LEU A 236 -15.94 -24.97 -7.03
CA LEU A 236 -16.42 -23.60 -7.17
C LEU A 236 -15.24 -22.63 -7.06
N GLN A 237 -14.93 -21.94 -8.16
CA GLN A 237 -13.85 -20.96 -8.21
C GLN A 237 -14.16 -19.87 -9.24
N ALA A 238 -13.83 -18.62 -8.93
CA ALA A 238 -14.00 -17.46 -9.82
C ALA A 238 -15.44 -17.29 -10.37
N GLY A 239 -16.45 -17.64 -9.58
CA GLY A 239 -17.86 -17.60 -10.01
C GLY A 239 -18.26 -18.72 -10.97
N VAL A 240 -17.43 -19.75 -11.13
CA VAL A 240 -17.71 -20.91 -11.98
C VAL A 240 -17.65 -22.19 -11.15
N LEU A 241 -18.73 -22.97 -11.20
CA LEU A 241 -18.75 -24.34 -10.71
C LEU A 241 -18.32 -25.27 -11.85
N ARG A 242 -17.10 -25.79 -11.76
CA ARG A 242 -16.56 -26.77 -12.71
C ARG A 242 -16.81 -28.16 -12.18
N CYS A 243 -17.40 -29.05 -12.98
CA CYS A 243 -17.69 -30.42 -12.59
C CYS A 243 -17.04 -31.42 -13.53
N ALA A 244 -16.34 -32.41 -12.95
CA ALA A 244 -15.62 -33.46 -13.64
C ALA A 244 -15.98 -34.83 -13.05
N THR A 245 -15.86 -35.89 -13.84
CA THR A 245 -16.02 -37.27 -13.33
C THR A 245 -14.82 -37.65 -12.47
N ASN A 246 -15.05 -38.47 -11.45
CA ASN A 246 -14.03 -38.83 -10.45
C ASN A 246 -12.77 -39.51 -11.05
N ASN A 247 -12.86 -40.07 -12.25
CA ASN A 247 -11.76 -40.76 -12.94
C ASN A 247 -10.74 -39.83 -13.61
N SER A 248 -10.98 -38.51 -13.63
CA SER A 248 -10.16 -37.52 -14.36
C SER A 248 -9.10 -36.81 -13.49
N GLN A 249 -8.53 -37.51 -12.50
CA GLN A 249 -7.62 -36.90 -11.50
C GLN A 249 -6.34 -36.25 -12.07
N HIS A 250 -6.01 -36.48 -13.34
CA HIS A 250 -4.75 -36.01 -13.95
C HIS A 250 -4.85 -34.85 -14.93
N SER A 251 -6.04 -34.28 -15.16
CA SER A 251 -6.20 -33.18 -16.10
C SER A 251 -7.06 -32.07 -15.48
N GLN A 252 -6.44 -30.97 -15.04
CA GLN A 252 -7.18 -29.76 -14.65
C GLN A 252 -8.08 -29.20 -15.77
N ASP A 253 -7.91 -29.70 -17.02
CA ASP A 253 -8.57 -29.23 -18.24
C ASP A 253 -9.76 -30.08 -18.73
N GLN A 254 -10.18 -31.15 -18.05
CA GLN A 254 -11.26 -32.02 -18.53
C GLN A 254 -12.55 -31.90 -17.71
N ALA A 255 -12.93 -30.67 -17.36
CA ALA A 255 -14.25 -30.42 -16.78
C ALA A 255 -15.34 -30.64 -17.83
N ILE A 256 -16.33 -31.47 -17.49
CA ILE A 256 -17.43 -31.86 -18.39
C ILE A 256 -18.50 -30.77 -18.39
N LEU A 257 -18.71 -30.11 -17.26
CA LEU A 257 -19.73 -29.07 -17.10
C LEU A 257 -19.11 -27.82 -16.47
N HIS A 258 -19.43 -26.67 -17.07
CA HIS A 258 -19.09 -25.35 -16.57
C HIS A 258 -20.39 -24.60 -16.27
N ILE A 259 -20.69 -24.37 -14.99
CA ILE A 259 -21.88 -23.65 -14.57
C ILE A 259 -21.45 -22.29 -14.04
N TYR A 260 -21.84 -21.22 -14.74
CA TYR A 260 -21.53 -19.85 -14.36
C TYR A 260 -22.55 -19.36 -13.34
N ILE A 261 -22.07 -18.96 -12.16
CA ILE A 261 -22.90 -18.40 -11.10
C ILE A 261 -22.95 -16.90 -11.30
N ASN A 262 -24.03 -16.45 -11.92
CA ASN A 262 -24.33 -15.03 -12.02
C ASN A 262 -25.02 -14.55 -10.73
N LYS A 263 -24.86 -13.26 -10.43
CA LYS A 263 -25.58 -12.61 -9.34
C LYS A 263 -27.08 -12.80 -9.58
N VAL A 264 -27.76 -13.50 -8.67
CA VAL A 264 -29.23 -13.49 -8.65
C VAL A 264 -29.62 -12.04 -8.35
N GLY A 265 -30.30 -11.40 -9.30
CA GLY A 265 -30.80 -10.04 -9.11
C GLY A 265 -31.55 -9.96 -7.78
N LYS A 266 -31.20 -8.97 -6.95
CA LYS A 266 -32.13 -8.48 -5.93
C LYS A 266 -33.08 -7.51 -6.62
#